data_AF-A0A964AUL4-F1
#
_entry.id   AF-A0A964AUL4-F1
#
_cell.length_a   1.000
_cell.length_b   1.000
_cell.length_c   1.000
_cell.angle_alpha   90.00
_cell.angle_beta   90.00
_cell.angle_gamma   90.00
#
_symmetry.space_group_name_H-M   'P 1'
#
loop_
_entity.id
_entity.type
_entity.pdbx_description
1 polymer ?
#
loop_
_entity_poly.entity_id
_entity_poly.type
_entity_poly.pdbx_seq_one_letter_code
_entity_poly.pdbx_strand_id
1 'polypeptide(L)'
;MPQFHQVEILPDPTAAEWAERVIPRLSEWTTDYAACAPLGWRIYEAVLDEALRVAGPPVLLLQAPRNPEVMTQAFDTAEERAALKQYREDRAEFMRQHGSTLLDLIPEIEVSSADFKDQAHIQDPDARHAFTAALSRHLIEHLQGRSWDVPDPPPRRNP
;
A
#
# COMPACT_ATOMS: atom_id res chain seq x y z
N MET A 1 13.74 -23.88 22.36
CA MET A 1 12.64 -23.53 21.45
C MET A 1 12.56 -22.02 21.39
N PRO A 2 12.59 -21.37 20.21
CA PRO A 2 12.39 -19.93 20.16
C PRO A 2 10.97 -19.63 20.65
N GLN A 3 10.85 -18.73 21.62
CA GLN A 3 9.58 -18.16 22.03
C GLN A 3 9.13 -17.24 20.90
N PHE A 4 8.13 -17.66 20.11
CA PHE A 4 7.42 -16.72 19.27
C PHE A 4 6.66 -15.80 20.22
N HIS A 5 7.03 -14.50 20.24
CA HIS A 5 6.21 -13.50 20.88
C HIS A 5 4.80 -13.62 20.28
N GLN A 6 3.82 -13.98 21.10
CA GLN A 6 2.43 -13.81 20.70
C GLN A 6 2.30 -12.34 20.28
N VAL A 7 1.91 -12.12 19.03
CA VAL A 7 1.46 -10.81 18.59
C VAL A 7 0.21 -10.54 19.41
N GLU A 8 0.36 -9.72 20.44
CA GLU A 8 -0.76 -9.26 21.24
C GLU A 8 -1.71 -8.55 20.28
N ILE A 9 -2.89 -9.14 20.04
CA ILE A 9 -3.91 -8.51 19.23
C ILE A 9 -4.43 -7.37 20.08
N LEU A 10 -3.87 -6.18 19.88
CA LEU A 10 -4.31 -4.98 20.55
C LEU A 10 -5.81 -4.76 20.23
N PRO A 11 -6.60 -4.35 21.23
CA PRO A 11 -7.99 -3.99 21.00
C PRO A 11 -8.08 -2.84 20.00
N ASP A 12 -9.20 -2.79 19.27
CA ASP A 12 -9.40 -1.77 18.24
C ASP A 12 -9.43 -0.39 18.88
N PRO A 13 -8.68 0.60 18.35
CA PRO A 13 -8.66 1.92 18.95
C PRO A 13 -10.07 2.51 18.90
N THR A 14 -10.49 3.13 19.99
CA THR A 14 -11.71 3.95 20.00
C THR A 14 -11.55 5.14 19.04
N ALA A 15 -12.67 5.77 18.63
CA ALA A 15 -12.62 6.98 17.80
C ALA A 15 -11.77 8.10 18.42
N ALA A 16 -11.77 8.22 19.75
CA ALA A 16 -10.92 9.16 20.48
C ALA A 16 -9.43 8.78 20.36
N GLU A 17 -9.08 7.50 20.56
CA GLU A 17 -7.68 7.04 20.40
C GLU A 17 -7.17 7.17 18.96
N TRP A 18 -8.05 7.00 17.98
CA TRP A 18 -7.73 7.27 16.58
C TRP A 18 -7.29 8.72 16.40
N ALA A 19 -8.11 9.67 16.85
CA ALA A 19 -7.85 11.09 16.71
C ALA A 19 -6.63 11.56 17.55
N GLU A 20 -6.49 11.07 18.78
CA GLU A 20 -5.49 11.57 19.73
C GLU A 20 -4.11 10.92 19.59
N ARG A 21 -4.04 9.67 19.10
CA ARG A 21 -2.79 8.90 19.07
C ARG A 21 -2.41 8.39 17.69
N VAL A 22 -3.36 7.81 16.96
CA VAL A 22 -3.02 7.10 15.72
C VAL A 22 -2.77 8.08 14.57
N ILE A 23 -3.66 9.05 14.34
CA ILE A 23 -3.50 10.03 13.26
C ILE A 23 -2.23 10.88 13.43
N PRO A 24 -1.91 11.45 14.61
CA PRO A 24 -0.65 12.18 14.81
C PRO A 24 0.58 11.32 14.54
N ARG A 25 0.54 10.04 14.93
CA ARG A 25 1.68 9.13 14.71
C ARG A 25 1.90 8.83 13.23
N LEU A 26 0.83 8.67 12.45
CA LEU A 26 0.91 8.50 11.00
C LEU A 26 1.43 9.76 10.31
N SER A 27 1.01 10.93 10.79
CA SER A 27 1.51 12.23 10.34
C SER A 27 3.02 12.34 10.57
N GLU A 28 3.52 12.03 11.78
CA GLU A 28 4.96 12.02 12.10
C GLU A 28 5.77 11.12 11.16
N TRP A 29 5.29 9.89 10.90
CA TRP A 29 5.98 8.98 9.97
C TRP A 29 6.00 9.50 8.53
N THR A 30 5.01 10.31 8.17
CA THR A 30 4.89 10.91 6.84
C THR A 30 5.84 12.10 6.70
N THR A 31 5.93 12.97 7.70
CA THR A 31 6.82 14.14 7.66
C THR A 31 8.30 13.74 7.70
N ASP A 32 8.64 12.62 8.36
CA ASP A 32 9.99 12.06 8.36
C ASP A 32 10.35 11.23 7.11
N TYR A 33 9.51 11.24 6.07
CA TYR A 33 9.73 10.45 4.86
C TYR A 33 11.11 10.67 4.26
N ALA A 34 11.55 11.91 4.07
CA ALA A 34 12.83 12.21 3.44
C ALA A 34 14.03 11.66 4.23
N ALA A 35 13.94 11.61 5.56
CA ALA A 35 14.97 11.05 6.41
C ALA A 35 14.98 9.52 6.37
N CYS A 36 13.80 8.89 6.27
CA CYS A 36 13.65 7.43 6.32
C CYS A 36 13.77 6.75 4.96
N ALA A 37 13.43 7.44 3.87
CA ALA A 37 13.31 6.87 2.52
C ALA A 37 14.59 6.15 2.05
N PRO A 38 15.81 6.70 2.20
CA PRO A 38 17.01 6.02 1.70
C PRO A 38 17.24 4.64 2.32
N LEU A 39 16.95 4.47 3.62
CA LEU A 39 17.06 3.17 4.27
C LEU A 39 15.90 2.26 3.88
N GLY A 40 14.67 2.78 3.83
CA GLY A 40 13.49 2.03 3.43
C GLY A 40 13.63 1.40 2.04
N TRP A 41 14.03 2.20 1.05
CA TRP A 41 14.22 1.71 -0.32
C TRP A 41 15.31 0.65 -0.44
N ARG A 42 16.41 0.75 0.31
CA ARG A 42 17.46 -0.28 0.35
C ARG A 42 16.96 -1.62 0.89
N ILE A 43 16.01 -1.61 1.83
CA ILE A 43 15.39 -2.84 2.35
C ILE A 43 14.52 -3.47 1.26
N TYR A 44 13.70 -2.67 0.57
CA TYR A 44 12.87 -3.16 -0.54
C TYR A 44 13.70 -3.71 -1.69
N GLU A 45 14.81 -3.04 -2.04
CA GLU A 45 15.76 -3.51 -3.05
C GLU A 45 16.33 -4.89 -2.68
N ALA A 46 16.82 -5.05 -1.44
CA ALA A 46 17.35 -6.34 -0.99
C ALA A 46 16.31 -7.47 -1.00
N VAL A 47 15.06 -7.18 -0.65
CA VAL A 47 13.96 -8.17 -0.69
C VAL A 47 13.61 -8.54 -2.14
N LEU A 48 13.56 -7.55 -3.03
CA LEU A 48 13.25 -7.76 -4.44
C LEU A 48 14.36 -8.55 -5.15
N ASP A 49 15.62 -8.22 -4.88
CA ASP A 49 16.78 -8.93 -5.42
C ASP A 49 16.76 -10.41 -5.01
N GLU A 50 16.46 -10.69 -3.74
CA GLU A 50 16.33 -12.06 -3.26
C GLU A 50 15.15 -12.79 -3.93
N ALA A 51 14.00 -12.12 -4.09
CA ALA A 51 12.86 -12.68 -4.80
C ALA A 51 13.19 -13.01 -6.26
N LEU A 52 13.84 -12.08 -6.98
CA LEU A 52 14.31 -12.27 -8.35
C LEU A 52 15.34 -13.40 -8.45
N ARG A 53 16.23 -13.53 -7.47
CA ARG A 53 17.24 -14.59 -7.42
C ARG A 53 16.63 -15.97 -7.22
N VAL A 54 15.58 -16.08 -6.38
CA VAL A 54 14.96 -17.37 -6.02
C VAL A 54 13.90 -17.80 -7.03
N ALA A 55 13.00 -16.89 -7.42
CA ALA A 55 11.85 -17.22 -8.26
C ALA A 55 12.07 -16.91 -9.75
N GLY A 56 13.05 -16.05 -10.07
CA GLY A 56 13.19 -15.48 -11.41
C GLY A 56 12.10 -14.44 -11.71
N PRO A 57 12.26 -13.66 -12.78
CA PRO A 57 11.20 -12.78 -13.26
C PRO A 57 10.04 -13.59 -13.89
N PRO A 58 8.82 -13.03 -13.91
CA PRO A 58 8.44 -11.69 -13.42
C PRO A 58 8.11 -11.64 -11.91
N VAL A 59 8.36 -10.48 -11.28
CA VAL A 59 7.92 -10.17 -9.90
C VAL A 59 6.85 -9.08 -9.92
N LEU A 60 5.74 -9.35 -9.25
CA LEU A 60 4.65 -8.41 -9.01
C LEU A 60 4.71 -7.91 -7.57
N LEU A 61 4.60 -6.60 -7.38
CA LEU A 61 4.43 -6.01 -6.06
C LEU A 61 2.96 -5.64 -5.85
N LEU A 62 2.39 -6.06 -4.73
CA LEU A 62 1.03 -5.69 -4.34
C LEU A 62 1.07 -4.50 -3.38
N GLN A 63 0.39 -3.42 -3.75
CA GLN A 63 0.16 -2.30 -2.84
C GLN A 63 -0.83 -2.74 -1.77
N ALA A 64 -0.43 -2.63 -0.50
CA ALA A 64 -1.32 -2.88 0.62
C ALA A 64 -2.56 -1.97 0.56
N PRO A 65 -3.76 -2.49 0.88
CA PRO A 65 -4.97 -1.68 0.95
C PRO A 65 -4.83 -0.62 2.06
N ARG A 66 -5.50 0.51 1.87
CA ARG A 66 -5.44 1.65 2.81
C ARG A 66 -6.82 2.23 3.03
N ASN A 67 -7.18 2.47 4.29
CA ASN A 67 -8.45 3.07 4.65
C ASN A 67 -8.53 4.52 4.12
N PRO A 68 -9.49 4.86 3.25
CA PRO A 68 -9.55 6.15 2.58
C PRO A 68 -9.75 7.34 3.54
N GLU A 69 -10.46 7.15 4.65
CA GLU A 69 -10.67 8.22 5.63
C GLU A 69 -9.40 8.49 6.44
N VAL A 70 -8.72 7.44 6.91
CA VAL A 70 -7.42 7.59 7.60
C VAL A 70 -6.41 8.25 6.67
N MET A 71 -6.37 7.87 5.39
CA MET A 71 -5.51 8.49 4.38
C MET A 71 -5.89 9.93 4.05
N THR A 72 -7.12 10.36 4.32
CA THR A 72 -7.51 11.76 4.18
C THR A 72 -7.05 12.57 5.39
N GLN A 73 -7.25 12.02 6.60
CA GLN A 73 -6.90 12.67 7.85
C GLN A 73 -5.38 12.76 8.10
N ALA A 74 -4.62 11.72 7.76
CA ALA A 74 -3.18 11.67 7.96
C ALA A 74 -2.37 12.48 6.94
N PHE A 75 -3.01 13.01 5.89
CA PHE A 75 -2.37 13.76 4.80
C PHE A 75 -3.11 15.08 4.51
N ASP A 76 -3.51 15.76 5.58
CA ASP A 76 -4.33 16.97 5.50
C ASP A 76 -3.51 18.27 5.38
N THR A 77 -2.21 18.22 5.69
CA THR A 77 -1.30 19.35 5.51
C THR A 77 -0.63 19.37 4.14
N ALA A 78 -0.11 20.54 3.74
CA ALA A 78 0.64 20.66 2.49
C ALA A 78 1.95 19.84 2.51
N GLU A 79 2.59 19.74 3.67
CA GLU A 79 3.83 19.00 3.87
C GLU A 79 3.61 17.48 3.73
N GLU A 80 2.59 16.93 4.39
CA GLU A 80 2.26 15.50 4.27
C GLU A 80 1.84 15.13 2.84
N ARG A 81 1.07 16.00 2.16
CA ARG A 81 0.74 15.81 0.75
C ARG A 81 1.98 15.81 -0.15
N ALA A 82 2.97 16.65 0.14
CA ALA A 82 4.23 16.67 -0.59
C ALA A 82 5.04 15.39 -0.34
N ALA A 83 5.12 14.91 0.90
CA ALA A 83 5.77 13.65 1.24
C ALA A 83 5.10 12.44 0.56
N LEU A 84 3.76 12.38 0.57
CA LEU A 84 3.02 11.33 -0.14
C LEU A 84 3.23 11.38 -1.66
N LYS A 85 3.34 12.58 -2.24
CA LYS A 85 3.69 12.76 -3.66
C LYS A 85 5.09 12.21 -3.93
N GLN A 86 6.08 12.57 -3.10
CA GLN A 86 7.45 12.09 -3.24
C GLN A 86 7.52 10.56 -3.13
N TYR A 87 6.84 9.96 -2.15
CA TYR A 87 6.74 8.50 -2.03
C TYR A 87 6.19 7.83 -3.30
N ARG A 88 5.14 8.41 -3.91
CA ARG A 88 4.57 7.86 -5.15
C ARG A 88 5.54 7.93 -6.32
N GLU A 89 6.33 9.00 -6.39
CA GLU A 89 7.36 9.21 -7.42
C GLU A 89 8.53 8.23 -7.23
N ASP A 90 9.07 8.12 -6.01
CA ASP A 90 10.15 7.19 -5.68
C ASP A 90 9.73 5.74 -5.90
N ARG A 91 8.48 5.38 -5.55
CA ARG A 91 7.92 4.07 -5.83
C ARG A 91 7.84 3.80 -7.33
N ALA A 92 7.37 4.75 -8.14
CA ALA A 92 7.30 4.58 -9.59
C ALA A 92 8.69 4.43 -10.22
N GLU A 93 9.68 5.19 -9.71
CA GLU A 93 11.08 5.04 -10.08
C GLU A 93 11.60 3.64 -9.77
N PHE A 94 11.39 3.18 -8.54
CA PHE A 94 11.78 1.84 -8.10
C PHE A 94 11.19 0.74 -9.00
N MET A 95 9.89 0.80 -9.29
CA MET A 95 9.27 -0.17 -10.20
C MET A 95 9.93 -0.19 -11.58
N ARG A 96 10.24 0.98 -12.13
CA ARG A 96 10.87 1.12 -13.45
C ARG A 96 12.28 0.56 -13.46
N GLN A 97 13.08 0.84 -12.43
CA GLN A 97 14.47 0.37 -12.32
C GLN A 97 14.56 -1.15 -12.25
N HIS A 98 13.62 -1.79 -11.54
CA HIS A 98 13.62 -3.24 -11.34
C HIS A 98 12.70 -4.00 -12.29
N GLY A 99 12.12 -3.34 -13.30
CA GLY A 99 11.23 -3.98 -14.27
C GLY A 99 10.03 -4.71 -13.64
N SER A 100 9.56 -4.22 -12.50
CA SER A 100 8.48 -4.83 -11.71
C SER A 100 7.16 -4.10 -11.95
N THR A 101 6.03 -4.78 -11.77
CA THR A 101 4.70 -4.17 -11.87
C THR A 101 4.08 -4.00 -10.50
N LEU A 102 3.50 -2.83 -10.24
CA LEU A 102 2.77 -2.55 -9.01
C LEU A 102 1.27 -2.78 -9.24
N LEU A 103 0.67 -3.63 -8.43
CA LEU A 103 -0.76 -3.85 -8.36
C LEU A 103 -1.35 -2.97 -7.26
N ASP A 104 -2.10 -1.93 -7.63
CA ASP A 104 -2.95 -1.18 -6.71
C ASP A 104 -4.42 -1.50 -7.01
N LEU A 105 -5.01 -2.35 -6.15
CA LEU A 105 -6.36 -2.89 -6.37
C LEU A 105 -7.45 -2.00 -5.79
N ILE A 106 -7.11 -1.05 -4.92
CA ILE A 106 -8.09 -0.20 -4.22
C ILE A 106 -9.01 0.56 -5.20
N PRO A 107 -8.49 1.18 -6.28
CA PRO A 107 -9.34 1.88 -7.24
C PRO A 107 -10.33 0.97 -7.99
N GLU A 108 -10.07 -0.34 -8.06
CA GLU A 108 -10.91 -1.30 -8.77
C GLU A 108 -12.09 -1.80 -7.94
N ILE A 109 -11.87 -2.03 -6.64
CA ILE A 109 -12.84 -2.71 -5.78
C ILE A 109 -13.71 -1.75 -4.94
N GLU A 110 -13.53 -0.44 -5.09
CA GLU A 110 -14.36 0.63 -4.47
C GLU A 110 -14.62 0.46 -2.97
N VAL A 111 -13.59 0.10 -2.19
CA VAL A 111 -13.73 -0.03 -0.72
C VAL A 111 -13.97 1.30 -0.02
N SER A 112 -14.81 1.25 1.02
CA SER A 112 -15.15 2.34 1.93
C SER A 112 -14.37 2.23 3.24
N SER A 113 -14.37 3.30 4.05
CA SER A 113 -13.74 3.28 5.38
C SER A 113 -14.34 2.24 6.33
N ALA A 114 -15.64 1.94 6.19
CA ALA A 114 -16.36 0.98 7.03
C ALA A 114 -15.85 -0.47 6.82
N ASP A 115 -15.27 -0.73 5.65
CA ASP A 115 -14.73 -2.05 5.29
C ASP A 115 -13.44 -2.37 6.02
N PHE A 116 -12.83 -1.39 6.70
CA PHE A 116 -11.54 -1.53 7.37
C PHE A 116 -11.67 -1.59 8.89
N LYS A 117 -10.85 -2.46 9.49
CA LYS A 117 -10.61 -2.51 10.93
C LYS A 117 -9.74 -1.36 11.41
N ASP A 118 -8.74 -1.03 10.61
CA ASP A 118 -7.74 0.00 10.90
C ASP A 118 -7.25 0.66 9.60
N GLN A 119 -6.06 1.27 9.61
CA GLN A 119 -5.53 1.98 8.45
C GLN A 119 -5.21 1.09 7.24
N ALA A 120 -5.05 -0.23 7.42
CA ALA A 120 -4.53 -1.13 6.38
C ALA A 120 -5.24 -2.50 6.30
N HIS A 121 -6.02 -2.91 7.29
CA HIS A 121 -6.64 -4.22 7.31
C HIS A 121 -8.15 -4.15 7.00
N ILE A 122 -8.57 -4.79 5.91
CA ILE A 122 -9.98 -4.96 5.55
C ILE A 122 -10.62 -5.98 6.50
N GLN A 123 -11.67 -5.58 7.24
CA GLN A 123 -12.46 -6.46 8.10
C GLN A 123 -13.68 -7.05 7.40
N ASP A 124 -14.32 -6.26 6.53
CA ASP A 124 -15.57 -6.66 5.92
C ASP A 124 -15.36 -7.92 5.05
N PRO A 125 -16.17 -8.99 5.26
CA PRO A 125 -16.02 -10.22 4.50
C PRO A 125 -16.18 -10.05 2.98
N ASP A 126 -17.14 -9.22 2.55
CA ASP A 126 -17.46 -9.03 1.13
C ASP A 126 -16.37 -8.18 0.47
N ALA A 127 -15.87 -7.14 1.13
CA ALA A 127 -14.73 -6.35 0.68
C ALA A 127 -13.45 -7.20 0.58
N ARG A 128 -13.18 -8.10 1.54
CA ARG A 128 -12.06 -9.05 1.46
C ARG A 128 -12.21 -10.01 0.28
N HIS A 129 -13.43 -10.48 0.04
CA HIS A 129 -13.73 -11.34 -1.11
C HIS A 129 -13.46 -10.59 -2.42
N ALA A 130 -13.94 -9.35 -2.54
CA ALA A 130 -13.71 -8.50 -3.71
C ALA A 130 -12.21 -8.25 -3.95
N PHE A 131 -11.46 -7.89 -2.90
CA PHE A 131 -10.00 -7.72 -2.99
C PHE A 131 -9.30 -9.00 -3.47
N THR A 132 -9.67 -10.15 -2.91
CA THR A 132 -9.09 -11.45 -3.27
C THR A 132 -9.45 -11.86 -4.70
N ALA A 133 -10.69 -11.59 -5.13
CA ALA A 133 -11.15 -11.87 -6.49
C ALA A 133 -10.40 -11.01 -7.52
N ALA A 134 -10.23 -9.71 -7.26
CA ALA A 134 -9.43 -8.81 -8.08
C ALA A 134 -7.98 -9.30 -8.19
N LEU A 135 -7.34 -9.59 -7.05
CA LEU A 135 -5.98 -10.13 -7.01
C LEU A 135 -5.86 -11.42 -7.83
N SER A 136 -6.80 -12.36 -7.65
CA SER A 136 -6.79 -13.64 -8.34
C SER A 136 -6.89 -13.47 -9.85
N ARG A 137 -7.73 -12.55 -10.33
CA ARG A 137 -7.86 -12.22 -11.75
C ARG A 137 -6.54 -11.71 -12.32
N HIS A 138 -5.90 -10.75 -11.66
CA HIS A 138 -4.61 -10.20 -12.08
C HIS A 138 -3.49 -11.25 -12.07
N LEU A 139 -3.46 -12.12 -11.06
CA LEU A 139 -2.50 -13.22 -11.01
C LEU A 139 -2.70 -14.21 -12.17
N ILE A 140 -3.95 -14.56 -12.50
CA ILE A 140 -4.25 -15.44 -13.64
C ILE A 140 -3.81 -14.80 -14.96
N GLU A 141 -4.13 -13.53 -15.19
CA GLU A 141 -3.72 -12.80 -16.40
C GLU A 141 -2.20 -12.77 -16.56
N HIS A 142 -1.50 -12.51 -15.45
CA HIS A 142 -0.04 -12.51 -15.40
C HIS A 142 0.57 -13.88 -15.70
N LEU A 143 0.05 -14.95 -15.07
CA LEU A 143 0.52 -16.33 -15.29
C LEU A 143 0.24 -16.84 -16.72
N GLN A 144 -0.76 -16.28 -17.40
CA GLN A 144 -1.10 -16.63 -18.78
C GLN A 144 -0.27 -15.87 -19.84
N GLY A 145 0.71 -15.06 -19.43
CA GLY A 145 1.57 -14.31 -20.36
C GLY A 145 0.85 -13.21 -21.13
N ARG A 146 -0.30 -12.73 -20.63
CA ARG A 146 -0.99 -11.58 -21.20
C ARG A 146 -0.33 -10.30 -20.67
N SER A 147 0.19 -9.49 -21.59
CA SER A 147 0.71 -8.16 -21.27
C SER A 147 -0.41 -7.25 -20.80
N TRP A 148 -0.16 -6.50 -19.73
CA TRP A 148 -1.04 -5.47 -19.22
C TRP A 148 -0.67 -4.12 -19.87
N ASP A 149 -1.61 -3.52 -20.62
CA ASP A 149 -1.64 -2.07 -20.86
C ASP A 149 -2.23 -1.35 -19.64
N VAL A 150 -1.40 -0.77 -18.77
CA VAL A 150 -1.89 0.08 -17.68
C VAL A 150 -2.70 1.21 -18.32
N PRO A 151 -4.02 1.32 -18.09
CA PRO A 151 -4.77 2.44 -18.63
C PRO A 151 -4.14 3.70 -18.06
N ASP A 152 -3.81 4.66 -18.93
CA ASP A 152 -3.45 5.99 -18.48
C ASP A 152 -4.52 6.47 -17.50
N PRO A 153 -4.15 7.07 -16.37
CA PRO A 153 -5.12 7.62 -15.44
C PRO A 153 -6.04 8.58 -16.21
N PRO A 154 -7.36 8.54 -15.99
CA PRO A 154 -8.29 9.39 -16.72
C PRO A 154 -7.84 10.85 -16.58
N PRO A 155 -7.86 11.63 -17.68
CA PRO A 155 -7.45 13.03 -17.63
C PRO A 155 -8.24 13.73 -16.54
N ARG A 156 -7.52 14.39 -15.62
CA ARG A 156 -8.12 15.13 -14.51
C ARG A 156 -9.15 16.10 -15.10
N ARG A 157 -10.41 15.95 -14.71
CA ARG A 157 -11.39 17.02 -14.87
C ARG A 157 -10.94 18.13 -13.92
N ASN A 158 -10.42 19.22 -14.46
CA ASN A 158 -10.20 20.43 -13.67
C ASN A 158 -11.56 20.93 -13.17
N PRO A 159 -11.67 21.32 -11.88
CA PRO A 159 -12.84 22.03 -11.38
C PRO A 159 -13.03 23.38 -12.07
#